data_AF-A0A965UTS5-F1
#
_entry.id   AF-A0A965UTS5-F1
#
_cell.length_a   1.000
_cell.length_b   1.000
_cell.length_c   1.000
_cell.angle_alpha   90.00
_cell.angle_beta   90.00
_cell.angle_gamma   90.00
#
_symmetry.space_group_name_H-M   'P 1'
#
loop_
_entity.id
_entity.type
_entity.pdbx_description
1 polymer ?
#
loop_
_entity_poly.entity_id
_entity_poly.type
_entity_poly.pdbx_seq_one_letter_code
_entity_poly.pdbx_strand_id
1 'polypeptide(L)' 'MTINLIWATPDAEKMIVMMARVSAPKNQNNMDTAPKLLRYLTDNNHWSPFEMANM' A
#
# COMPACT_ATOMS: atom_id res chain seq x y z
N MET A 1 -28.61 8.05 2.62
CA MET A 1 -27.75 8.22 1.44
C MET A 1 -26.86 6.98 1.37
N THR A 2 -27.00 6.15 0.34
CA THR A 2 -26.29 4.87 0.19
C THR A 2 -25.19 5.04 -0.85
N ILE A 3 -23.97 4.62 -0.51
CA ILE A 3 -22.79 4.75 -1.36
C ILE A 3 -22.38 3.35 -1.80
N ASN A 4 -22.18 3.17 -3.11
CA ASN A 4 -21.75 1.90 -3.70
C ASN A 4 -20.36 2.07 -4.30
N LEU A 5 -19.47 1.13 -4.02
CA LEU A 5 -18.16 1.03 -4.69
C LEU A 5 -18.38 0.57 -6.13
N ILE A 6 -17.86 1.33 -7.10
CA ILE A 6 -17.98 1.00 -8.52
C ILE A 6 -16.71 0.31 -9.02
N TRP A 7 -15.54 0.77 -8.59
CA TRP A 7 -14.26 0.24 -9.03
C TRP A 7 -13.16 0.59 -8.03
N ALA A 8 -12.16 -0.28 -7.89
CA ALA A 8 -10.94 0.00 -7.15
C ALA A 8 -9.77 -0.74 -7.80
N THR A 9 -8.55 -0.25 -7.60
CA THR A 9 -7.33 -0.94 -7.99
C THR A 9 -7.29 -2.34 -7.35
N PRO A 10 -7.17 -3.42 -8.14
CA PRO A 10 -7.05 -4.77 -7.61
C PRO A 10 -5.83 -4.91 -6.70
N ASP A 11 -5.99 -5.58 -5.56
CA ASP A 11 -4.90 -5.85 -4.61
C ASP A 11 -4.07 -4.61 -4.23
N ALA A 12 -4.71 -3.44 -4.13
CA ALA A 12 -4.08 -2.15 -3.87
C ALA A 12 -3.05 -2.18 -2.73
N GLU A 13 -3.41 -2.80 -1.59
CA GLU A 13 -2.52 -2.92 -0.43
C GLU A 13 -1.21 -3.66 -0.76
N LYS A 14 -1.32 -4.78 -1.47
CA LYS A 14 -0.16 -5.57 -1.89
C LYS A 14 0.72 -4.79 -2.83
N MET A 15 0.12 -4.06 -3.76
CA MET A 15 0.87 -3.22 -4.70
C MET A 15 1.63 -2.10 -3.97
N ILE A 16 0.97 -1.40 -3.03
CA ILE A 16 1.60 -0.36 -2.21
C ILE A 16 2.77 -0.92 -1.40
N VAL A 17 2.59 -2.06 -0.74
CA VAL A 17 3.63 -2.71 0.08
C VAL A 17 4.83 -3.15 -0.78
N MET A 18 4.57 -3.72 -1.96
CA MET A 18 5.63 -4.14 -2.89
C MET A 18 6.41 -2.94 -3.41
N MET A 19 5.74 -1.84 -3.75
CA MET A 19 6.38 -0.61 -4.22
C MET A 19 7.21 0.05 -3.12
N ALA A 20 6.67 0.15 -1.90
CA ALA A 20 7.40 0.68 -0.76
C ALA A 20 8.65 -0.15 -0.39
N ARG A 21 8.69 -1.43 -0.79
CA ARG A 21 9.81 -2.36 -0.56
C ARG A 21 10.63 -2.65 -1.80
N VAL A 22 10.47 -1.91 -2.89
CA VAL A 22 11.26 -2.11 -4.11
C VAL A 22 12.77 -1.95 -3.85
N SER A 23 13.13 -1.15 -2.85
CA SER A 23 14.50 -0.96 -2.37
C SER A 23 14.99 -2.06 -1.39
N ALA A 24 14.10 -2.95 -0.95
CA ALA A 24 14.37 -4.02 0.02
C ALA A 24 13.93 -5.41 -0.52
N PRO A 25 14.59 -5.92 -1.57
CA PRO A 25 14.14 -7.08 -2.36
C PRO A 25 13.98 -8.37 -1.55
N LYS A 26 14.80 -8.58 -0.50
CA LYS A 26 14.71 -9.76 0.39
C LYS A 26 13.41 -9.81 1.21
N ASN A 27 12.78 -8.66 1.46
CA ASN A 27 11.57 -8.56 2.29
C ASN A 27 10.33 -8.13 1.47
N GLN A 28 10.45 -8.12 0.14
CA GLN A 28 9.44 -7.57 -0.78
C GLN A 28 8.09 -8.31 -0.70
N ASN A 29 8.12 -9.63 -0.42
CA ASN A 29 6.92 -10.48 -0.38
C ASN A 29 6.37 -10.73 1.04
N ASN A 30 6.93 -10.10 2.06
CA ASN A 30 6.53 -10.34 3.46
C ASN A 30 5.26 -9.54 3.81
N MET A 31 4.08 -10.12 3.64
CA MET A 31 2.82 -9.43 3.93
C MET A 31 2.48 -9.39 5.43
N ASP A 32 3.09 -10.24 6.27
CA ASP A 32 2.83 -10.30 7.71
C ASP A 32 3.18 -8.98 8.43
N THR A 33 4.11 -8.23 7.86
CA THR A 33 4.60 -6.95 8.40
C THR A 33 4.09 -5.73 7.63
N ALA A 34 3.19 -5.92 6.65
CA ALA A 34 2.62 -4.85 5.85
C ALA A 34 1.94 -3.74 6.69
N PRO A 35 1.09 -4.04 7.70
CA PRO A 35 0.42 -2.98 8.46
C PRO A 35 1.38 -2.05 9.21
N LYS A 36 2.47 -2.61 9.75
CA LYS A 36 3.51 -1.82 10.44
C LYS A 36 4.26 -0.92 9.45
N LEU A 37 4.54 -1.43 8.24
CA LEU A 37 5.17 -0.63 7.21
C LEU A 37 4.26 0.51 6.75
N LEU A 38 3.00 0.23 6.41
CA LEU A 38 2.08 1.26 5.93
C LEU A 38 1.93 2.39 6.95
N ARG A 39 1.80 2.04 8.24
CA ARG A 39 1.77 3.03 9.32
C ARG A 39 3.07 3.85 9.39
N TYR A 40 4.22 3.20 9.30
CA TYR A 40 5.51 3.91 9.26
C TYR A 40 5.61 4.90 8.09
N LEU A 41 5.10 4.54 6.90
CA LEU A 41 5.10 5.43 5.74
C LEU A 41 4.21 6.66 5.99
N THR A 42 3.02 6.45 6.54
CA THR A 42 2.10 7.53 6.96
C THR A 42 2.76 8.46 7.98
N ASP A 43 3.37 7.90 9.03
CA ASP A 43 4.03 8.67 10.10
C ASP A 43 5.23 9.49 9.57
N ASN A 44 5.89 9.02 8.50
CA ASN A 44 7.01 9.71 7.84
C ASN A 44 6.58 10.57 6.64
N ASN A 45 5.27 10.78 6.42
CA ASN A 45 4.72 11.52 5.28
C ASN A 45 5.19 10.99 3.90
N HIS A 46 5.48 9.69 3.81
CA HIS A 46 5.88 9.06 2.56
C HIS A 46 4.63 8.59 1.79
N TRP A 47 4.02 9.54 1.07
CA TRP A 47 2.73 9.35 0.41
C TRP A 47 2.81 8.74 -0.99
N SER A 48 3.96 8.87 -1.67
CA SER A 48 4.13 8.41 -3.06
C SER A 48 3.68 6.96 -3.33
N PRO A 49 3.91 5.97 -2.44
CA PRO A 49 3.40 4.61 -2.67
C PRO A 49 1.88 4.51 -2.63
N PHE A 50 1.20 5.34 -1.84
CA PHE A 50 -0.26 5.34 -1.72
C PHE A 50 -0.94 5.96 -2.94
N GLU A 51 -0.28 6.90 -3.64
CA GLU A 51 -0.77 7.53 -4.86
C GLU A 51 -0.87 6.55 -6.05
N MET A 52 -0.31 5.36 -5.91
CA MET A 52 -0.35 4.31 -6.93
C MET A 52 -1.65 3.49 -6.92
N ALA A 53 -2.49 3.66 -5.89
CA ALA A 53 -3.78 3.00 -5.77
C ALA A 53 -4.93 4.01 -5.87
N ASN A 54 -6.06 3.58 -6.46
CA ASN A 54 -7.23 4.42 -6.68
C ASN A 54 -8.52 3.63 -6.40
N MET A 55 -9.56 4.28 -5.86
CA MET A 55 -10.82 3.66 -5.39
C MET A 55 -12.00 4.61 -5.55
#